data_AF-A0A843UKC6-F1
#
_entry.id   AF-A0A843UKC6-F1
#
_cell.length_a   1.000
_cell.length_b   1.000
_cell.length_c   1.000
_cell.angle_alpha   90.00
_cell.angle_beta   90.00
_cell.angle_gamma   90.00
#
_symmetry.space_group_name_H-M   'P 1'
#
loop_
_entity.id
_entity.type
_entity.pdbx_description
1 polymer ?
#
loop_
_entity_poly.entity_id
_entity_poly.type
_entity_poly.pdbx_seq_one_letter_code
_entity_poly.pdbx_strand_id
1 'polypeptide(L)' 'MYISFLFSSFYMKTEYVVLQILVLLYDQDVLTEDAILAWAREKEGADESDKVLLQQSESFIQWLQEAEEDEEEEEE' A
#
# COMPACT_ATOMS: atom_id res chain seq x y z
N MET A 1 23.02 19.68 11.12
CA MET A 1 21.92 20.18 10.27
C MET A 1 21.86 19.49 8.91
N TYR A 2 22.97 19.41 8.16
CA TYR A 2 22.99 18.70 6.86
C TYR A 2 22.81 17.17 6.97
N ILE A 3 23.35 16.54 8.01
CA ILE A 3 23.23 15.09 8.21
C ILE A 3 21.77 14.69 8.44
N SER A 4 21.01 15.43 9.26
CA SER A 4 19.58 15.17 9.48
C SER A 4 18.74 15.31 8.20
N PHE A 5 19.13 16.20 7.29
CA PHE A 5 18.44 16.38 6.00
C PHE A 5 18.74 15.24 5.02
N LEU A 6 19.98 14.73 5.02
CA LEU A 6 20.35 13.56 4.21
C LEU A 6 19.71 12.28 4.75
N PHE A 7 19.62 12.12 6.08
CA PHE A 7 18.88 11.02 6.69
C PHE A 7 17.38 11.13 6.39
N SER A 8 16.76 12.31 6.49
CA SER A 8 15.35 12.49 6.13
C SER A 8 15.10 12.23 4.63
N SER A 9 15.95 12.74 3.74
CA SER A 9 15.83 12.52 2.29
C SER A 9 16.11 11.07 1.87
N PHE A 10 16.99 10.36 2.60
CA PHE A 10 17.27 8.95 2.36
C PHE A 10 16.16 8.05 2.91
N TYR A 11 15.66 8.34 4.13
CA TYR A 11 14.54 7.62 4.74
C TYR A 11 13.25 7.80 3.93
N MET A 12 12.97 9.01 3.45
CA MET A 12 11.81 9.28 2.59
C MET A 12 11.88 8.53 1.25
N LYS A 13 13.09 8.23 0.74
CA LYS A 13 13.28 7.46 -0.51
C LYS A 13 13.01 5.96 -0.31
N THR A 14 13.32 5.41 0.86
CA THR A 14 13.16 3.97 1.15
C THR A 14 11.71 3.58 1.48
N GLU A 15 10.92 4.47 2.08
CA GLU A 15 9.51 4.20 2.40
C GLU A 15 8.63 4.09 1.13
N TYR A 16 9.00 4.79 0.05
CA TYR A 16 8.26 4.76 -1.22
C TYR A 16 8.48 3.50 -2.07
N VAL A 17 9.49 2.67 -1.74
CA VAL A 17 9.82 1.50 -2.57
C VAL A 17 8.77 0.40 -2.45
N VAL A 18 8.15 0.26 -1.28
CA VAL A 18 7.14 -0.78 -1.01
C VAL A 18 5.90 -0.55 -1.86
N LEU A 19 5.39 0.68 -1.86
CA LEU A 19 4.27 1.09 -2.70
C LEU A 19 4.56 0.85 -4.19
N GLN A 20 5.76 1.21 -4.66
CA GLN A 20 6.17 0.99 -6.05
C GLN A 20 6.22 -0.50 -6.43
N ILE A 21 6.67 -1.36 -5.51
CA ILE A 21 6.68 -2.82 -5.73
C ILE A 21 5.25 -3.35 -5.80
N LEU A 22 4.37 -2.93 -4.89
CA LEU A 22 2.96 -3.34 -4.86
C LEU A 22 2.25 -2.98 -6.17
N VAL A 23 2.38 -1.73 -6.62
CA VAL A 23 1.82 -1.28 -7.90
C VAL A 23 2.42 -2.06 -9.07
N LEU A 24 3.73 -2.31 -9.08
CA LEU A 24 4.37 -3.08 -10.15
C LEU A 24 3.88 -4.54 -10.18
N LEU A 25 3.62 -5.16 -9.03
CA LEU A 25 3.09 -6.52 -8.97
C LEU A 25 1.62 -6.59 -9.41
N TYR A 26 0.84 -5.55 -9.09
CA TYR A 26 -0.53 -5.37 -9.58
C TYR A 26 -0.54 -5.20 -11.11
N ASP A 27 0.26 -4.27 -11.65
CA ASP A 27 0.37 -3.99 -13.09
C ASP A 27 0.91 -5.17 -13.93
N GLN A 28 1.52 -6.17 -13.29
CA GLN A 28 2.03 -7.38 -13.95
C GLN A 28 1.10 -8.58 -13.77
N ASP A 29 -0.13 -8.37 -13.29
CA ASP A 29 -1.11 -9.41 -12.99
C ASP A 29 -0.59 -10.50 -12.03
N VAL A 30 0.42 -10.17 -11.21
CA VAL A 30 1.00 -11.09 -10.21
C VAL A 30 0.17 -11.08 -8.93
N LEU A 31 -0.31 -9.90 -8.54
CA LEU A 31 -1.23 -9.72 -7.43
C LEU A 31 -2.55 -9.19 -7.97
N THR A 32 -3.65 -9.83 -7.56
CA THR A 32 -4.99 -9.32 -7.80
C THR A 32 -5.39 -8.35 -6.70
N GLU A 33 -6.36 -7.50 -7.01
CA GLU A 33 -6.98 -6.58 -6.04
C GLU A 33 -7.46 -7.32 -4.79
N ASP A 34 -8.24 -8.39 -4.96
CA ASP A 34 -8.70 -9.26 -3.86
C ASP A 34 -7.56 -9.72 -2.94
N ALA A 35 -6.41 -10.08 -3.51
CA ALA A 35 -5.27 -10.58 -2.74
C ALA A 35 -4.64 -9.47 -1.90
N ILE A 36 -4.59 -8.24 -2.43
CA ILE A 36 -4.06 -7.07 -1.73
C ILE A 36 -5.01 -6.64 -0.61
N LEU A 37 -6.32 -6.59 -0.88
CA LEU A 37 -7.34 -6.25 0.12
C LEU A 37 -7.47 -7.32 1.20
N ALA A 38 -7.36 -8.61 0.86
CA ALA A 38 -7.33 -9.70 1.82
C ALA A 38 -6.09 -9.61 2.74
N TRP A 39 -4.92 -9.30 2.18
CA TRP A 39 -3.71 -9.07 2.96
C TRP A 39 -3.87 -7.88 3.92
N ALA A 40 -4.49 -6.78 3.46
CA ALA A 40 -4.77 -5.62 4.30
C ALA A 40 -5.64 -5.99 5.52
N ARG A 41 -6.73 -6.74 5.29
CA ARG A 41 -7.64 -7.24 6.33
C ARG A 41 -6.95 -8.21 7.29
N GLU A 42 -6.11 -9.12 6.79
CA GLU A 42 -5.34 -10.07 7.63
C GLU A 42 -4.41 -9.35 8.60
N LYS A 43 -3.80 -8.25 8.16
CA LYS A 43 -2.84 -7.47 8.96
C LYS A 43 -3.48 -6.44 9.89
N GLU A 44 -4.79 -6.24 9.82
CA GLU A 44 -5.50 -5.33 10.73
C GLU A 44 -5.34 -5.74 12.22
N GLY A 45 -5.23 -7.03 12.50
CA GLY A 45 -4.98 -7.59 13.83
C GLY A 45 -3.51 -7.74 14.24
N ALA A 46 -2.56 -7.39 13.36
CA ALA A 46 -1.13 -7.56 13.62
C ALA A 46 -0.56 -6.44 14.52
N ASP A 47 0.62 -6.69 15.10
CA ASP A 47 1.36 -5.70 15.87
C ASP A 47 1.75 -4.49 15.00
N GLU A 48 1.86 -3.31 15.62
CA GLU A 48 2.15 -2.04 14.93
C GLU A 48 3.43 -2.08 14.09
N SER A 49 4.44 -2.84 14.53
CA SER A 49 5.68 -3.05 13.77
C SER A 49 5.49 -3.83 12.47
N ASP A 50 4.47 -4.68 12.40
CA ASP A 50 4.16 -5.49 11.23
C ASP A 50 3.24 -4.74 10.24
N LYS A 51 2.66 -3.63 10.68
CA LYS A 51 1.78 -2.75 9.88
C LYS A 51 2.53 -1.67 9.11
N VAL A 52 3.84 -1.54 9.30
CA VAL A 52 4.64 -0.50 8.61
C VAL A 52 4.49 -0.57 7.08
N LEU A 53 4.46 -1.78 6.51
CA LEU A 53 4.24 -1.96 5.07
C LEU A 53 2.80 -1.63 4.65
N LEU A 54 1.84 -1.90 5.53
CA LEU A 54 0.43 -1.56 5.33
C LEU A 54 0.25 -0.04 5.30
N GLN A 55 0.84 0.65 6.27
CA GLN A 55 0.83 2.12 6.39
C GLN A 55 1.46 2.80 5.19
N GLN A 56 2.58 2.25 4.69
CA GLN A 56 3.22 2.75 3.48
C GLN A 56 2.39 2.55 2.20
N SER A 57 1.40 1.65 2.24
CA SER A 57 0.57 1.27 1.09
C SER A 57 -0.89 1.75 1.25
N GLU A 58 -1.20 2.50 2.31
CA GLU A 58 -2.56 2.91 2.67
C GLU A 58 -3.25 3.67 1.52
N SER A 59 -2.54 4.59 0.87
CA SER A 59 -3.11 5.36 -0.26
C SER A 59 -3.46 4.49 -1.48
N PHE A 60 -2.78 3.35 -1.66
CA PHE A 60 -3.09 2.43 -2.76
C PHE A 60 -4.21 1.46 -2.40
N ILE A 61 -4.22 0.97 -1.16
CA ILE A 61 -5.32 0.15 -0.64
C ILE A 61 -6.64 0.93 -0.70
N GLN A 62 -6.63 2.20 -0.29
CA GLN A 62 -7.82 3.06 -0.37
C GLN A 62 -8.29 3.25 -1.81
N TRP A 63 -7.37 3.46 -2.76
CA TRP A 63 -7.72 3.59 -4.18
C TRP A 63 -8.38 2.33 -4.75
N LEU A 64 -7.91 1.14 -4.34
CA LEU A 64 -8.55 -0.13 -4.71
C LEU A 64 -9.97 -0.24 -4.13
N GLN A 65 -10.13 0.06 -2.83
CA GLN A 65 -11.45 0.03 -2.19
C GLN A 65 -12.47 0.97 -2.83
N GLU A 66 -12.05 2.18 -3.20
CA GLU A 66 -12.91 3.14 -3.92
C GLU A 66 -13.30 2.60 -5.31
N ALA A 67 -12.39 1.90 -6.00
CA ALA A 67 -12.70 1.28 -7.29
C ALA A 67 -13.69 0.09 -7.15
N GLU A 68 -13.52 -0.75 -6.13
CA GLU A 68 -14.45 -1.86 -5.81
C GLU A 68 -15.86 -1.33 -5.51
N GLU A 69 -15.98 -0.28 -4.70
CA GLU A 69 -17.27 0.36 -4.38
C GLU A 69 -17.94 0.99 -5.61
N ASP A 70 -17.18 1.68 -6.47
CA ASP A 70 -17.71 2.28 -7.71
C ASP A 70 -18.23 1.20 -8.70
N GLU A 71 -17.54 0.05 -8.80
CA GLU A 71 -17.97 -1.06 -9.66
C GLU A 71 -19.24 -1.74 -9.14
N GLU A 72 -19.37 -1.92 -7.81
CA GLU A 72 -20.60 -2.44 -7.20
C GLU A 72 -21.81 -1.51 -7.41
N GLU A 73 -21.61 -0.19 -7.35
CA GLU A 73 -22.67 0.80 -7.61
C GLU A 73 -23.11 0.85 -9.09
N GLU A 74 -22.21 0.60 -10.04
CA GLU A 74 -22.55 0.55 -11.48
C GLU A 74 -23.35 -0.70 -11.88
N GLU A 75 -23.28 -1.78 -11.08
CA GLU A 75 -24.02 -3.03 -11.33
C GLU A 75 -25.46 -3.05 -10.76
N GLU A 76 -25.85 -2.08 -9.92
CA GLU A 76 -27.24 -1.91 -9.40
C GLU A 76 -28.18 -1.11 -10.34
#